data_AF-A0A8J7HB14-F1
#
_entry.id   AF-A0A8J7HB14-F1
#
_cell.length_a   1.000
_cell.length_b   1.000
_cell.length_c   1.000
_cell.angle_alpha   90.00
_cell.angle_beta   90.00
_cell.angle_gamma   90.00
#
_symmetry.space_group_name_H-M   'P 1'
#
loop_
_entity.id
_entity.type
_entity.pdbx_description
1 polymer ?
#
loop_
_entity_poly.entity_id
_entity_poly.type
_entity_poly.pdbx_seq_one_letter_code
_entity_poly.pdbx_strand_id
1 'polypeptide(L)' 'MSYVAPEIREKFETLSIDLKNVILERDVQLYTIHDLINVLDDIVKEADAEDTRINQTSR' A
#
# COMPACT_ATOMS: atom_id res chain seq x y z
N MET A 1 -3.60 14.48 4.06
CA MET A 1 -2.30 14.64 3.39
C MET A 1 -1.38 13.57 3.90
N SER A 2 -0.91 12.70 3.00
CA SER A 2 -0.02 11.61 3.35
C SER A 2 1.36 12.14 3.81
N TYR A 3 1.91 11.55 4.86
CA TYR A 3 3.21 11.91 5.43
C TYR A 3 4.16 10.73 5.35
N VAL A 4 5.42 10.98 4.96
CA VAL A 4 6.46 9.96 4.91
C VAL A 4 7.70 10.48 5.63
N ALA A 5 8.10 9.81 6.70
CA ALA A 5 9.27 10.19 7.46
C ALA A 5 10.56 10.08 6.62
N PRO A 6 11.52 11.01 6.79
CA PRO A 6 12.78 11.01 6.03
C PRO A 6 13.55 9.69 6.11
N GLU A 7 13.50 9.01 7.26
CA GLU A 7 14.23 7.76 7.53
C GLU A 7 13.78 6.59 6.66
N ILE A 8 12.51 6.57 6.24
CA ILE A 8 11.94 5.55 5.36
C ILE A 8 11.72 6.05 3.93
N ARG A 9 11.91 7.35 3.69
CA ARG A 9 11.68 7.98 2.40
C ARG A 9 12.46 7.31 1.29
N GLU A 10 13.73 6.98 1.52
CA GLU A 10 14.55 6.28 0.53
C GLU A 10 13.92 4.95 0.11
N LYS A 11 13.45 4.15 1.09
CA LYS A 11 12.77 2.88 0.83
C LYS A 11 11.44 3.08 0.10
N PHE A 12 10.65 4.05 0.53
CA PHE A 12 9.42 4.43 -0.14
C PHE A 12 9.67 4.79 -1.61
N GLU A 13 10.71 5.58 -1.89
CA GLU A 13 11.05 6.00 -3.26
C GLU A 13 11.51 4.85 -4.17
N THR A 14 12.05 3.75 -3.60
CA THR A 14 12.40 2.54 -4.37
C THR A 14 11.19 1.77 -4.92
N LEU A 15 10.00 2.02 -4.38
CA LEU A 15 8.77 1.39 -4.86
C LEU A 15 8.38 1.93 -6.25
N SER A 16 7.63 1.14 -7.00
CA SER A 16 7.08 1.57 -8.28
C SER A 16 6.18 2.80 -8.10
N ILE A 17 6.09 3.62 -9.16
CA ILE A 17 5.27 4.84 -9.15
C ILE A 17 3.81 4.50 -8.84
N ASP A 18 3.29 3.42 -9.41
CA ASP A 18 1.91 2.99 -9.18
C ASP A 18 1.65 2.66 -7.71
N LEU A 19 2.55 1.91 -7.07
CA LEU A 19 2.41 1.54 -5.67
C LEU A 19 2.52 2.76 -4.75
N LYS A 20 3.42 3.70 -5.06
CA LYS A 20 3.51 4.98 -4.35
C LYS A 20 2.21 5.76 -4.45
N ASN A 21 1.61 5.85 -5.64
CA ASN A 21 0.35 6.56 -5.84
C ASN A 21 -0.77 5.94 -5.01
N VAL A 22 -0.93 4.61 -5.06
CA VAL A 22 -1.94 3.90 -4.26
C VAL A 22 -1.75 4.15 -2.76
N ILE A 23 -0.50 4.14 -2.28
CA ILE A 23 -0.20 4.45 -0.87
C ILE A 23 -0.58 5.90 -0.53
N LEU A 24 -0.25 6.86 -1.40
CA LEU A 24 -0.54 8.27 -1.17
C LEU A 24 -2.04 8.58 -1.20
N GLU A 25 -2.80 7.93 -2.09
CA GLU A 25 -4.27 8.06 -2.20
C GLU A 25 -5.01 7.63 -0.92
N ARG A 26 -4.39 6.77 -0.10
CA ARG A 26 -4.95 6.29 1.17
C ARG A 26 -4.76 7.24 2.35
N ASP A 27 -4.16 8.42 2.15
CA ASP A 27 -3.90 9.42 3.20
C ASP A 27 -3.14 8.85 4.42
N VAL A 28 -2.08 8.08 4.16
CA VAL A 28 -1.31 7.39 5.21
C VAL A 28 -0.28 8.28 5.90
N GLN A 29 0.03 7.97 7.17
CA GLN A 29 1.13 8.58 7.90
C GLN A 29 2.18 7.52 8.22
N LEU A 30 3.30 7.54 7.50
CA LEU A 30 4.38 6.57 7.63
C LEU A 30 5.52 7.19 8.45
N TYR A 31 5.68 6.75 9.69
CA TYR A 31 6.77 7.18 10.57
C TYR A 31 7.90 6.15 10.62
N THR A 32 7.56 4.87 10.49
CA THR A 32 8.48 3.75 10.61
C THR A 32 8.37 2.79 9.43
N ILE A 33 9.35 1.89 9.30
CA ILE A 33 9.31 0.88 8.25
C ILE A 33 8.14 -0.10 8.44
N HIS A 34 7.72 -0.33 9.68
CA HIS A 34 6.57 -1.18 9.98
C HIS A 34 5.28 -0.57 9.46
N ASP A 35 5.12 0.75 9.51
CA ASP A 35 3.95 1.43 8.93
C ASP A 35 3.88 1.20 7.43
N LEU A 36 5.02 1.31 6.74
CA LEU A 36 5.10 1.03 5.31
C LEU A 36 4.77 -0.43 5.01
N ILE A 37 5.30 -1.38 5.79
CA ILE A 37 5.02 -2.81 5.62
C ILE A 37 3.52 -3.09 5.82
N ASN A 38 2.89 -2.54 6.85
CA ASN A 38 1.48 -2.74 7.13
C ASN A 38 0.60 -2.24 5.98
N VAL A 39 0.88 -1.04 5.46
CA VAL A 39 0.12 -0.49 4.33
C VAL A 39 0.29 -1.34 3.07
N LEU A 40 1.50 -1.84 2.81
CA LEU A 40 1.74 -2.75 1.70
C LEU A 40 0.98 -4.07 1.85
N ASP A 41 0.98 -4.64 3.06
CA ASP A 41 0.27 -5.88 3.37
C ASP A 41 -1.25 -5.71 3.21
N ASP A 42 -1.80 -4.57 3.64
CA ASP A 42 -3.22 -4.24 3.43
C ASP A 42 -3.57 -4.12 1.94
N ILE A 43 -2.72 -3.49 1.13
CA ILE A 43 -2.92 -3.40 -0.34
C ILE A 43 -2.93 -4.79 -0.97
N VAL A 44 -2.00 -5.68 -0.59
CA VAL A 44 -1.93 -7.05 -1.11
C VAL A 44 -3.16 -7.84 -0.69
N LYS A 45 -3.55 -7.78 0.59
CA LYS A 45 -4.74 -8.47 1.10
C LYS A 45 -6.02 -8.01 0.40
N GLU A 46 -6.15 -6.72 0.11
CA GLU A 46 -7.29 -6.19 -0.61
C GLU A 46 -7.33 -6.70 -2.07
N ALA A 47 -6.18 -6.73 -2.75
CA ALA A 47 -6.08 -7.28 -4.10
C ALA A 47 -6.46 -8.77 -4.13
N ASP A 48 -5.90 -9.57 -3.22
CA ASP A 48 -6.20 -11.01 -3.10
C ASP A 48 -7.67 -11.27 -2.74
N ALA A 49 -8.24 -10.45 -1.84
CA ALA A 49 -9.64 -10.54 -1.45
C ALA A 49 -10.57 -10.16 -2.61
N GLU A 50 -10.21 -9.15 -3.41
CA GLU A 50 -10.96 -8.77 -4.59
C GLU A 50 -10.91 -9.87 -5.66
N ASP A 51 -9.72 -10.39 -5.98
CA ASP A 51 -9.53 -11.54 -6.89
C ASP A 51 -10.37 -12.76 -6.48
N THR A 52 -10.50 -12.99 -5.17
CA THR A 52 -11.34 -14.07 -4.64
C THR A 52 -12.84 -13.82 -4.91
N ARG A 53 -13.33 -12.58 -4.81
CA ARG A 53 -14.73 -12.22 -5.04
C ARG A 53 -15.13 -12.31 -6.51
N ILE A 54 -14.26 -11.90 -7.43
CA ILE A 54 -14.54 -11.97 -8.88
C ILE A 54 -14.67 -13.44 -9.34
N ASN A 55 -13.88 -14.36 -8.79
CA ASN A 55 -13.99 -15.79 -9.11
C ASN A 55 -15.33 -16.40 -8.62
N GLN A 56 -15.90 -15.91 -7.52
CA GLN A 56 -17.14 -16.42 -6.95
C GLN A 56 -18.42 -15.90 -7.64
N THR A 57 -18.36 -14.72 -8.26
CA THR A 57 -19.54 -14.07 -8.88
C THR A 57 -19.83 -14.59 -10.29
N SER A 58 -18.89 -15.34 -10.90
CA SER A 58 -19.03 -15.92 -12.24
C SER A 58 -19.68 -17.32 -12.27
N ARG A 59 -20.48 -17.68 -11.25
CA ARG A 59 -21.13 -19.00 -11.12
C ARG A 59 -22.65 -18.95 -11.28
#